data_AF-A0AA92P7L3-F1
#
_entry.id   AF-A0AA92P7L3-F1
#
_cell.length_a   1.000
_cell.length_b   1.000
_cell.length_c   1.000
_cell.angle_alpha   90.00
_cell.angle_beta   90.00
_cell.angle_gamma   90.00
#
_symmetry.space_group_name_H-M   'P 1'
#
loop_
_entity.id
_entity.type
_entity.pdbx_description
1 polymer ?
#
loop_
_entity_poly.entity_id
_entity_poly.type
_entity_poly.pdbx_seq_one_letter_code
_entity_poly.pdbx_strand_id
1 'polypeptide(L)'
;MLTITWQEEIALLKQDLSKEINKISGHSEINIPNHICINNLKSKLERLDEIEKILSIEKYKIAFIGTIGQGKTTAICHLFNLITDLKISKTSGVKTEDVTETKELLSTGAGRTTICEVIIKASEKTYIEIEPYTVDEMENIITEFCEYIANKDNPQPDQRVIISKEIDRAIRNIIGMKLRYKTIYVDKKKKNETIDPAKEGFDKIVLDESKKLEPGEELDKLRLDELKKIALNKFQKLTLNNASLGSRTTNRIEFDNQKNEQQWIKNTFAAINTAEFQEFAIPKKIYLYVSYDVLSGSNLSQFDSVIDTKGLDENP
;
A
#
# COMPACT_ATOMS: atom_id res chain seq x y z
N MET A 1 1.20 15.01 48.42
CA MET A 1 0.28 15.56 47.41
C MET A 1 -0.41 14.38 46.76
N LEU A 2 -1.71 14.21 47.01
CA LEU A 2 -2.52 13.23 46.28
C LEU A 2 -2.76 13.84 44.89
N THR A 3 -2.02 13.41 43.89
CA THR A 3 -2.37 13.68 42.49
C THR A 3 -3.63 12.90 42.19
N ILE A 4 -4.78 13.57 42.35
CA ILE A 4 -6.07 13.06 41.88
C ILE A 4 -5.92 12.82 40.38
N THR A 5 -6.22 11.61 39.92
CA THR A 5 -6.16 11.32 38.49
C THR A 5 -7.34 12.00 37.80
N TRP A 6 -7.19 12.34 36.51
CA TRP A 6 -8.29 12.94 35.74
C TRP A 6 -9.57 12.07 35.76
N GLN A 7 -9.42 10.75 35.98
CA GLN A 7 -10.53 9.80 36.11
C GLN A 7 -11.37 10.09 37.36
N GLU A 8 -10.71 10.35 38.49
CA GLU A 8 -11.36 10.67 39.76
C GLU A 8 -12.07 12.04 39.68
N GLU A 9 -11.44 13.04 39.05
CA GLU A 9 -12.05 14.36 38.85
C GLU A 9 -13.31 14.28 37.96
N ILE A 10 -13.24 13.55 36.85
CA ILE A 10 -14.40 13.35 35.97
C ILE A 10 -15.51 12.61 36.70
N ALA A 11 -15.19 11.56 37.46
CA ALA A 11 -16.19 10.80 38.22
C ALA A 11 -16.91 11.67 39.25
N LEU A 12 -16.18 12.52 39.98
CA LEU A 12 -16.76 13.48 40.93
C LEU A 12 -17.68 14.49 40.23
N LEU A 13 -17.22 15.10 39.13
CA LEU A 13 -18.02 16.06 38.37
C LEU A 13 -19.31 15.43 37.81
N LYS A 14 -19.24 14.21 37.28
CA LYS A 14 -20.43 13.48 36.81
C LYS A 14 -21.40 13.17 37.94
N GLN A 15 -20.88 12.78 39.10
CA GLN A 15 -21.69 12.52 40.29
C GLN A 15 -22.41 13.79 40.75
N ASP A 16 -21.72 14.92 40.80
CA ASP A 16 -22.29 16.20 41.25
C ASP A 16 -23.33 16.75 40.28
N LEU A 17 -23.07 16.67 38.96
CA LEU A 17 -24.06 17.05 37.95
C LEU A 17 -25.32 16.16 38.02
N SER A 18 -25.14 14.85 38.21
CA SER A 18 -26.25 13.90 38.33
C SER A 18 -27.08 14.13 39.59
N LYS A 19 -26.42 14.46 40.73
CA LYS A 19 -27.12 14.88 41.95
C LYS A 19 -27.96 16.14 41.73
N GLU A 20 -27.41 17.16 41.06
CA GLU A 20 -28.14 18.41 40.83
C GLU A 20 -29.31 18.23 39.85
N ILE A 21 -29.16 17.40 38.81
CA ILE A 21 -30.26 17.03 37.91
C ILE A 21 -31.39 16.34 38.70
N ASN A 22 -31.06 15.36 39.54
CA ASN A 22 -32.06 14.62 40.32
C ASN A 22 -32.79 15.53 41.32
N LYS A 23 -32.06 16.46 41.93
CA LYS A 23 -32.62 17.46 42.86
C LYS A 23 -33.63 18.38 42.15
N ILE A 24 -33.31 18.89 40.96
CA ILE A 24 -34.23 19.76 40.19
C ILE A 24 -35.43 18.95 39.67
N SER A 25 -35.20 17.71 39.22
CA SER A 25 -36.25 16.84 38.67
C SER A 25 -37.24 16.32 39.72
N GLY A 26 -36.85 16.30 41.00
CA GLY A 26 -37.70 15.89 42.12
C GLY A 26 -38.72 16.94 42.58
N HIS A 27 -38.73 18.14 42.00
CA HIS A 27 -39.74 19.17 42.32
C HIS A 27 -41.07 18.85 41.62
N SER A 28 -42.19 19.03 42.33
CA SER A 28 -43.54 18.60 41.92
C SER A 28 -44.08 19.27 40.64
N GLU A 29 -43.53 20.41 40.23
CA GLU A 29 -43.85 21.08 38.96
C GLU A 29 -42.55 21.51 38.24
N ILE A 30 -42.31 20.96 37.05
CA ILE A 30 -41.21 21.37 36.19
C ILE A 30 -41.65 22.60 35.39
N ASN A 31 -41.19 23.78 35.82
CA ASN A 31 -41.38 25.01 35.05
C ASN A 31 -40.37 25.11 33.88
N ILE A 32 -40.62 26.03 32.93
CA ILE A 32 -39.76 26.23 31.75
C ILE A 32 -38.28 26.46 32.14
N PRO A 33 -37.94 27.31 33.15
CA PRO A 33 -36.56 27.46 33.61
C PRO A 33 -35.89 26.17 34.08
N ASN A 34 -36.60 25.33 34.86
CA ASN A 34 -36.08 24.06 35.35
C ASN A 34 -35.80 23.08 34.21
N HIS A 35 -36.69 23.02 33.22
CA HIS A 35 -36.50 22.20 32.03
C HIS A 35 -35.24 22.64 31.23
N ILE A 36 -35.05 23.95 31.04
CA ILE A 36 -33.86 24.51 30.38
C ILE A 36 -32.59 24.15 31.18
N CYS A 37 -32.64 24.29 32.51
CA CYS A 37 -31.50 23.98 33.38
C CYS A 37 -31.12 22.49 33.33
N ILE A 38 -32.09 21.58 33.43
CA ILE A 38 -31.88 20.13 33.33
C ILE A 38 -31.22 19.78 32.00
N ASN A 39 -31.71 20.32 30.88
CA ASN A 39 -31.12 20.04 29.56
C ASN A 39 -29.69 20.58 29.45
N ASN A 40 -29.39 21.74 30.04
CA ASN A 40 -28.02 22.27 30.08
C ASN A 40 -27.08 21.35 30.89
N LEU A 41 -27.52 20.87 32.06
CA LEU A 41 -26.75 19.94 32.90
C LEU A 41 -26.55 18.59 32.21
N LYS A 42 -27.56 18.07 31.50
CA LYS A 42 -27.44 16.85 30.68
C LYS A 42 -26.40 17.04 29.57
N SER A 43 -26.43 18.16 28.85
CA SER A 43 -25.42 18.48 27.83
C SER A 43 -24.00 18.56 28.42
N LYS A 44 -23.85 19.04 29.66
CA LYS A 44 -22.56 19.00 30.37
C LYS A 44 -22.11 17.58 30.72
N LEU A 45 -23.04 16.69 31.12
CA LEU A 45 -22.72 15.28 31.35
C LEU A 45 -22.24 14.59 30.06
N GLU A 46 -22.96 14.80 28.95
CA GLU A 46 -22.55 14.30 27.63
C GLU A 46 -21.16 14.80 27.24
N ARG A 47 -20.87 16.08 27.50
CA ARG A 47 -19.53 16.65 27.27
C ARG A 47 -18.45 16.00 28.15
N LEU A 48 -18.75 15.65 29.41
CA LEU A 48 -17.81 14.92 30.26
C LEU A 48 -17.56 13.50 29.75
N ASP A 49 -18.56 12.83 29.18
CA ASP A 49 -18.38 11.54 28.52
C ASP A 49 -17.45 11.66 27.31
N GLU A 50 -17.56 12.73 26.52
CA GLU A 50 -16.64 13.01 25.40
C GLU A 50 -15.21 13.29 25.89
N ILE A 51 -15.04 14.10 26.93
CA ILE A 51 -13.72 14.39 27.51
C ILE A 51 -13.06 13.13 28.04
N GLU A 52 -13.81 12.30 28.77
CA GLU A 52 -13.31 11.01 29.26
C GLU A 52 -12.82 10.11 28.12
N LYS A 53 -13.60 10.03 27.02
CA LYS A 53 -13.18 9.27 25.83
C LYS A 53 -11.87 9.79 25.25
N ILE A 54 -11.68 11.11 25.18
CA ILE A 54 -10.46 11.73 24.65
C ILE A 54 -9.26 11.44 25.56
N LEU A 55 -9.42 11.61 26.88
CA LEU A 55 -8.35 11.38 27.86
C LEU A 55 -8.00 9.90 28.03
N SER A 56 -8.92 9.00 27.69
CA SER A 56 -8.71 7.55 27.70
C SER A 56 -7.84 7.05 26.53
N ILE A 57 -7.50 7.90 25.56
CA ILE A 57 -6.65 7.50 24.43
C ILE A 57 -5.20 7.37 24.90
N GLU A 58 -4.72 6.14 25.04
CA GLU A 58 -3.33 5.87 25.45
C GLU A 58 -2.32 6.18 24.34
N LYS A 59 -2.66 5.84 23.09
CA LYS A 59 -1.79 6.03 21.93
C LYS A 59 -2.57 6.46 20.70
N TYR A 60 -2.00 7.38 19.95
CA TYR A 60 -2.59 7.89 18.72
C TYR A 60 -2.14 7.12 17.48
N LYS A 61 -2.97 7.13 16.45
CA LYS A 61 -2.60 6.73 15.09
C LYS A 61 -2.16 7.97 14.32
N ILE A 62 -1.01 7.92 13.67
CA ILE A 62 -0.54 9.01 12.79
C ILE A 62 -0.70 8.55 11.35
N ALA A 63 -1.39 9.34 10.53
CA ALA A 63 -1.52 9.10 9.09
C ALA A 63 -0.79 10.18 8.30
N PHE A 64 0.05 9.74 7.35
CA PHE A 64 0.74 10.62 6.41
C PHE A 64 -0.03 10.65 5.09
N ILE A 65 -0.65 11.78 4.78
CA ILE A 65 -1.47 11.98 3.59
C ILE A 65 -0.78 13.00 2.68
N GLY A 66 -0.78 12.74 1.38
CA GLY A 66 -0.15 13.61 0.39
C GLY A 66 -0.03 12.96 -0.98
N THR A 67 0.33 13.76 -1.99
CA THR A 67 0.37 13.30 -3.38
C THR A 67 1.51 12.32 -3.65
N ILE A 68 1.43 11.60 -4.77
CA ILE A 68 2.47 10.64 -5.19
C ILE A 68 3.81 11.37 -5.35
N GLY A 69 4.89 10.77 -4.85
CA GLY A 69 6.26 11.30 -5.04
C GLY A 69 6.70 12.39 -4.06
N GLN A 70 5.84 12.88 -3.15
CA GLN A 70 6.18 13.94 -2.19
C GLN A 70 7.03 13.49 -0.98
N GLY A 71 7.52 12.25 -0.97
CA GLY A 71 8.42 11.76 0.08
C GLY A 71 7.75 11.33 1.39
N LYS A 72 6.47 10.95 1.40
CA LYS A 72 5.75 10.46 2.60
C LYS A 72 6.49 9.31 3.29
N THR A 73 6.75 8.23 2.56
CA THR A 73 7.47 7.06 3.03
C THR A 73 8.87 7.41 3.53
N THR A 74 9.56 8.32 2.84
CA THR A 74 10.86 8.85 3.25
C THR A 74 10.76 9.60 4.58
N ALA A 75 9.79 10.50 4.73
CA ALA A 75 9.57 11.26 5.96
C ALA A 75 9.25 10.33 7.14
N ILE A 76 8.41 9.32 6.95
CA ILE A 76 8.12 8.28 7.94
C ILE A 76 9.42 7.59 8.38
N CYS A 77 10.23 7.17 7.41
CA CYS A 77 11.46 6.44 7.72
C CYS A 77 12.43 7.28 8.56
N HIS A 78 12.59 8.55 8.22
CA HIS A 78 13.46 9.44 8.98
C HIS A 78 12.88 9.84 10.34
N LEU A 79 11.58 10.12 10.44
CA LEU A 79 10.94 10.55 11.69
C LEU A 79 10.94 9.44 12.74
N PHE A 80 10.82 8.18 12.30
CA PHE A 80 10.75 7.01 13.18
C PHE A 80 12.00 6.15 13.16
N ASN A 81 13.13 6.69 12.69
CA ASN A 81 14.42 5.98 12.66
C ASN A 81 14.38 4.61 11.95
N LEU A 82 13.51 4.44 10.94
CA LEU A 82 13.44 3.27 10.08
C LEU A 82 14.42 3.42 8.91
N ILE A 83 15.70 3.52 9.26
CA ILE A 83 16.83 3.69 8.35
C ILE A 83 17.93 2.67 8.68
N THR A 84 18.77 2.35 7.70
CA THR A 84 19.93 1.48 7.88
C THR A 84 21.13 2.01 7.11
N ASP A 85 22.30 1.93 7.72
CA ASP A 85 23.56 2.32 7.09
C ASP A 85 24.16 1.15 6.31
N LEU A 86 24.28 1.33 5.00
CA LEU A 86 24.90 0.35 4.12
C LEU A 86 26.24 0.87 3.64
N LYS A 87 27.27 0.03 3.75
CA LYS A 87 28.57 0.28 3.12
C LYS A 87 28.44 -0.02 1.63
N ILE A 88 28.71 0.98 0.81
CA ILE A 88 28.65 0.87 -0.65
C ILE A 88 29.97 1.34 -1.21
N SER A 89 30.57 0.53 -2.07
CA SER A 89 31.69 0.96 -2.90
C SER A 89 31.17 1.88 -4.00
N LYS A 90 31.37 3.20 -3.87
CA LYS A 90 31.07 4.16 -4.94
C LYS A 90 32.30 4.29 -5.84
N THR A 91 32.10 4.03 -7.13
CA THR A 91 33.16 4.18 -8.15
C THR A 91 33.01 5.53 -8.81
N SER A 92 33.95 6.45 -8.53
CA SER A 92 34.07 7.73 -9.24
C SER A 92 35.35 7.70 -10.07
N GLY A 93 35.22 7.43 -11.36
CA GLY A 93 36.36 7.27 -12.27
C GLY A 93 37.14 5.98 -11.98
N VAL A 94 38.43 6.09 -11.67
CA VAL A 94 39.35 4.95 -11.40
C VAL A 94 39.42 4.59 -9.91
N LYS A 95 38.82 5.39 -9.02
CA LYS A 95 38.83 5.16 -7.57
C LYS A 95 37.49 4.61 -7.09
N THR A 96 37.55 3.49 -6.40
CA THR A 96 36.46 2.95 -5.57
C THR A 96 36.68 3.42 -4.13
N GLU A 97 35.72 4.14 -3.58
CA GLU A 97 35.71 4.52 -2.16
C GLU A 97 34.53 3.85 -1.46
N ASP A 98 34.78 3.30 -0.28
CA ASP A 98 33.73 2.75 0.58
C ASP A 98 33.04 3.91 1.31
N VAL A 99 31.79 4.17 0.91
CA VAL A 99 30.95 5.22 1.50
C VAL A 99 29.82 4.55 2.28
N THR A 100 29.59 4.99 3.51
CA THR A 100 28.40 4.63 4.27
C THR A 100 27.24 5.49 3.76
N GLU A 101 26.22 4.85 3.19
CA GLU A 101 24.99 5.52 2.74
C GLU A 101 23.83 5.03 3.58
N THR A 102 23.17 5.98 4.26
CA THR A 102 21.92 5.74 4.97
C THR A 102 20.81 5.48 3.96
N LYS A 103 20.10 4.37 4.13
CA LYS A 103 18.95 3.99 3.29
C LYS A 103 17.72 3.73 4.13
N GLU A 104 16.56 4.09 3.60
CA GLU A 104 15.28 3.85 4.22
C GLU A 104 14.88 2.38 4.15
N LEU A 105 14.24 1.86 5.21
CA LEU A 105 13.77 0.48 5.26
C LEU A 105 12.55 0.23 4.37
N LEU A 106 11.72 1.26 4.17
CA LEU A 106 10.53 1.16 3.33
C LEU A 106 10.75 1.66 1.89
N SER A 107 12.01 1.80 1.47
CA SER A 107 12.35 2.24 0.11
C SER A 107 12.03 1.16 -0.93
N THR A 108 11.29 1.52 -1.98
CA THR A 108 10.96 0.60 -3.08
C THR A 108 11.81 0.93 -4.33
N GLY A 109 13.10 0.61 -4.28
CA GLY A 109 14.02 0.83 -5.41
C GLY A 109 14.19 2.30 -5.82
N ALA A 110 14.36 2.59 -7.12
CA ALA A 110 14.69 3.92 -7.67
C ALA A 110 13.55 4.96 -7.57
N GLY A 111 13.10 5.27 -6.35
CA GLY A 111 12.14 6.35 -6.06
C GLY A 111 10.68 6.01 -6.37
N ARG A 112 10.28 4.73 -6.30
CA ARG A 112 8.88 4.35 -6.55
C ARG A 112 8.04 4.29 -5.29
N THR A 113 6.75 4.54 -5.47
CA THR A 113 5.70 4.59 -4.46
C THR A 113 5.28 3.21 -3.96
N THR A 114 4.73 3.21 -2.75
CA THR A 114 4.10 2.07 -2.09
C THR A 114 2.87 1.60 -2.87
N ILE A 115 2.71 0.28 -3.06
CA ILE A 115 1.60 -0.30 -3.83
C ILE A 115 0.24 -0.07 -3.17
N CYS A 116 0.23 -0.01 -1.84
CA CYS A 116 -0.95 0.12 -1.02
C CYS A 116 -0.65 0.84 0.30
N GLU A 117 -1.65 0.95 1.18
CA GLU A 117 -1.46 1.49 2.53
C GLU A 117 -0.55 0.60 3.37
N VAL A 118 0.39 1.20 4.10
CA VAL A 118 1.28 0.51 5.03
C VAL A 118 1.05 1.00 6.44
N ILE A 119 0.75 0.07 7.35
CA ILE A 119 0.58 0.31 8.78
C ILE A 119 1.79 -0.23 9.52
N ILE A 120 2.51 0.63 10.22
CA ILE A 120 3.72 0.30 10.96
C ILE A 120 3.39 0.31 12.45
N LYS A 121 3.74 -0.76 13.15
CA LYS A 121 3.48 -0.94 14.58
C LYS A 121 4.73 -1.42 15.32
N ALA A 122 4.92 -0.94 16.54
CA ALA A 122 5.89 -1.52 17.46
C ALA A 122 5.39 -2.87 17.99
N SER A 123 6.27 -3.85 18.10
CA SER A 123 5.96 -5.23 18.49
C SER A 123 7.15 -5.84 19.23
N GLU A 124 6.95 -6.95 19.93
CA GLU A 124 8.05 -7.73 20.51
C GLU A 124 8.92 -8.39 19.43
N LYS A 125 8.30 -8.78 18.31
CA LYS A 125 8.96 -9.46 17.19
C LYS A 125 8.64 -8.76 15.88
N THR A 126 9.61 -8.78 14.96
CA THR A 126 9.41 -8.28 13.61
C THR A 126 8.74 -9.31 12.72
N TYR A 127 7.68 -8.89 12.04
CA TYR A 127 7.00 -9.67 11.00
C TYR A 127 6.21 -8.75 10.07
N ILE A 128 5.91 -9.23 8.87
CA ILE A 128 5.05 -8.54 7.90
C ILE A 128 3.80 -9.39 7.68
N GLU A 129 2.65 -8.76 7.75
CA GLU A 129 1.35 -9.33 7.42
C GLU A 129 0.70 -8.51 6.29
N ILE A 130 -0.08 -9.16 5.45
CA ILE A 130 -0.82 -8.49 4.38
C ILE A 130 -2.32 -8.79 4.47
N GLU A 131 -3.11 -7.82 4.08
CA GLU A 131 -4.48 -8.04 3.63
C GLU A 131 -4.41 -8.28 2.12
N PRO A 132 -4.62 -9.52 1.62
CA PRO A 132 -4.52 -9.81 0.20
C PRO A 132 -5.77 -9.37 -0.57
N TYR A 133 -5.63 -9.11 -1.86
CA TYR A 133 -6.77 -9.16 -2.77
C TYR A 133 -7.36 -10.58 -2.82
N THR A 134 -8.69 -10.68 -2.94
CA THR A 134 -9.36 -11.97 -3.15
C THR A 134 -9.00 -12.55 -4.52
N VAL A 135 -9.29 -13.84 -4.73
CA VAL A 135 -9.08 -14.49 -6.03
C VAL A 135 -9.85 -13.74 -7.13
N ASP A 136 -11.14 -13.45 -6.91
CA ASP A 136 -11.97 -12.75 -7.87
C ASP A 136 -11.44 -11.34 -8.20
N GLU A 137 -10.95 -10.60 -7.20
CA GLU A 137 -10.35 -9.28 -7.43
C GLU A 137 -9.03 -9.38 -8.19
N MET A 138 -8.20 -10.38 -7.88
CA MET A 138 -6.97 -10.66 -8.60
C MET A 138 -7.25 -11.02 -10.07
N GLU A 139 -8.28 -11.82 -10.34
CA GLU A 139 -8.72 -12.17 -11.69
C GLU A 139 -9.16 -10.92 -12.47
N ASN A 140 -9.92 -10.04 -11.83
CA ASN A 140 -10.34 -8.76 -12.44
C ASN A 140 -9.13 -7.87 -12.75
N ILE A 141 -8.21 -7.70 -11.80
CA ILE A 141 -6.99 -6.90 -11.98
C ILE A 141 -6.11 -7.45 -13.12
N ILE A 142 -5.97 -8.78 -13.23
CA ILE A 142 -5.22 -9.41 -14.32
C ILE A 142 -5.94 -9.23 -15.67
N THR A 143 -7.27 -9.28 -15.67
CA THR A 143 -8.10 -9.06 -16.86
C THR A 143 -7.93 -7.63 -17.37
N GLU A 144 -8.01 -6.63 -16.50
CA GLU A 144 -7.72 -5.23 -16.81
C GLU A 144 -6.29 -5.05 -17.37
N PHE A 145 -5.31 -5.75 -16.78
CA PHE A 145 -3.94 -5.75 -17.31
C PHE A 145 -3.86 -6.33 -18.73
N CYS A 146 -4.58 -7.39 -19.03
CA CYS A 146 -4.62 -7.95 -20.38
C CYS A 146 -5.20 -6.96 -21.39
N GLU A 147 -6.27 -6.25 -21.02
CA GLU A 147 -6.87 -5.20 -21.84
C GLU A 147 -5.92 -4.01 -22.04
N TYR A 148 -5.22 -3.61 -20.98
CA TYR A 148 -4.19 -2.58 -21.04
C TYR A 148 -3.08 -2.96 -22.03
N ILE A 149 -2.58 -4.20 -22.01
CA ILE A 149 -1.56 -4.68 -22.95
C ILE A 149 -2.09 -4.74 -24.39
N ALA A 150 -3.32 -5.20 -24.59
CA ALA A 150 -3.94 -5.29 -25.90
C ALA A 150 -4.16 -3.90 -26.54
N ASN A 151 -4.47 -2.89 -25.73
CA ASN A 151 -4.79 -1.53 -26.18
C ASN A 151 -3.60 -0.56 -26.10
N LYS A 152 -2.41 -1.03 -25.74
CA LYS A 152 -1.22 -0.19 -25.53
C LYS A 152 -0.83 0.67 -26.75
N ASP A 153 -1.05 0.14 -27.95
CA ASP A 153 -0.76 0.83 -29.22
C ASP A 153 -1.97 1.57 -29.81
N ASN A 154 -3.12 1.59 -29.11
CA ASN A 154 -4.31 2.25 -29.63
C ASN A 154 -4.08 3.78 -29.66
N PRO A 155 -4.20 4.44 -30.83
CA PRO A 155 -3.95 5.88 -30.97
C PRO A 155 -4.98 6.76 -30.26
N GLN A 156 -6.15 6.22 -29.89
CA GLN A 156 -7.21 6.91 -29.15
C GLN A 156 -6.89 6.90 -27.63
N PRO A 157 -6.55 8.04 -27.00
CA PRO A 157 -6.13 8.09 -25.59
C PRO A 157 -7.27 7.88 -24.58
N ASP A 158 -8.49 8.19 -25.00
CA ASP A 158 -9.75 8.16 -24.25
C ASP A 158 -10.29 6.75 -23.93
N GLN A 159 -9.74 5.71 -24.58
CA GLN A 159 -10.09 4.30 -24.34
C GLN A 159 -8.97 3.50 -23.67
N ARG A 160 -7.90 4.15 -23.22
CA ARG A 160 -6.78 3.45 -22.57
C ARG A 160 -7.16 3.10 -21.14
N VAL A 161 -7.24 1.81 -20.83
CA VAL A 161 -7.30 1.30 -19.45
C VAL A 161 -6.06 1.81 -18.72
N ILE A 162 -6.25 2.57 -17.63
CA ILE A 162 -5.15 3.12 -16.85
C ILE A 162 -4.91 2.21 -15.65
N ILE A 163 -3.71 1.63 -15.59
CA ILE A 163 -3.27 0.84 -14.44
C ILE A 163 -2.12 1.59 -13.77
N SER A 164 -2.19 1.71 -12.44
CA SER A 164 -1.08 2.28 -11.67
C SER A 164 0.22 1.50 -11.91
N LYS A 165 1.36 2.19 -11.95
CA LYS A 165 2.66 1.58 -12.28
C LYS A 165 3.08 0.51 -11.25
N GLU A 166 2.58 0.62 -10.03
CA GLU A 166 2.79 -0.31 -8.93
C GLU A 166 2.07 -1.63 -9.19
N ILE A 167 0.80 -1.54 -9.59
CA ILE A 167 -0.03 -2.70 -9.92
C ILE A 167 0.49 -3.37 -11.21
N ASP A 168 0.84 -2.61 -12.26
CA ASP A 168 1.48 -3.16 -13.47
C ASP A 168 2.75 -3.96 -13.12
N ARG A 169 3.62 -3.40 -12.26
CA ARG A 169 4.84 -4.09 -11.80
C ARG A 169 4.52 -5.37 -11.03
N ALA A 170 3.55 -5.32 -10.11
CA ALA A 170 3.18 -6.47 -9.29
C ALA A 170 2.56 -7.59 -10.12
N ILE A 171 1.65 -7.27 -11.05
CA ILE A 171 1.05 -8.25 -11.96
C ILE A 171 2.13 -8.91 -12.82
N ARG A 172 3.05 -8.12 -13.39
CA ARG A 172 4.17 -8.64 -14.19
C ARG A 172 5.06 -9.60 -13.41
N ASN A 173 5.27 -9.36 -12.12
CA ASN A 173 6.00 -10.27 -11.25
C ASN A 173 5.21 -11.56 -11.01
N ILE A 174 3.89 -11.45 -10.78
CA ILE A 174 2.99 -12.59 -10.58
C ILE A 174 2.89 -13.51 -11.80
N ILE A 175 2.74 -12.94 -13.00
CA ILE A 175 2.57 -13.72 -14.25
C ILE A 175 3.91 -14.11 -14.90
N GLY A 176 5.04 -13.71 -14.31
CA GLY A 176 6.38 -14.00 -14.82
C GLY A 176 6.78 -13.22 -16.09
N MET A 177 6.12 -12.09 -16.40
CA MET A 177 6.34 -11.28 -17.60
C MET A 177 6.98 -9.91 -17.28
N LYS A 178 8.07 -9.93 -16.51
CA LYS A 178 8.84 -8.73 -16.14
C LYS A 178 9.41 -8.03 -17.37
N LEU A 179 9.39 -6.69 -17.38
CA LEU A 179 10.06 -5.88 -18.40
C LEU A 179 11.57 -6.19 -18.40
N ARG A 180 12.14 -6.34 -19.59
CA ARG A 180 13.59 -6.56 -19.78
C ARG A 180 14.18 -5.36 -20.50
N TYR A 181 15.46 -5.08 -20.23
CA TYR A 181 16.15 -3.95 -20.83
C TYR A 181 17.41 -4.46 -21.52
N LYS A 182 17.58 -4.10 -22.79
CA LYS A 182 18.77 -4.41 -23.58
C LYS A 182 19.48 -3.12 -23.95
N THR A 183 20.78 -3.05 -23.68
CA THR A 183 21.60 -1.96 -24.20
C THR A 183 21.91 -2.22 -25.67
N ILE A 184 21.55 -1.27 -26.51
CA ILE A 184 21.87 -1.23 -27.93
C ILE A 184 22.71 0.01 -28.25
N TYR A 185 23.55 -0.10 -29.28
CA TYR A 185 24.31 1.04 -29.80
C TYR A 185 23.69 1.45 -31.12
N VAL A 186 23.11 2.65 -31.15
CA VAL A 186 22.57 3.28 -32.36
C VAL A 186 23.40 4.53 -32.59
N ASP A 187 24.03 4.66 -33.75
CA ASP A 187 24.87 5.81 -34.12
C ASP A 187 25.96 6.14 -33.08
N LYS A 188 26.65 5.11 -32.57
CA LYS A 188 27.67 5.20 -31.49
C LYS A 188 27.15 5.77 -30.15
N LYS A 189 25.84 5.96 -30.00
CA LYS A 189 25.21 6.36 -28.73
C LYS A 189 24.61 5.14 -28.05
N LYS A 190 24.84 5.04 -26.74
CA LYS A 190 24.26 4.01 -25.87
C LYS A 190 22.78 4.32 -25.68
N LYS A 191 21.89 3.43 -26.13
CA LYS A 191 20.44 3.51 -25.91
C LYS A 191 19.98 2.25 -25.20
N ASN A 192 19.01 2.37 -24.31
CA ASN A 192 18.34 1.22 -23.71
C ASN A 192 17.04 0.98 -24.45
N GLU A 193 16.87 -0.25 -24.92
CA GLU A 193 15.65 -0.75 -25.53
C GLU A 193 14.86 -1.53 -24.47
N THR A 194 13.57 -1.23 -24.35
CA THR A 194 12.66 -1.93 -23.45
C THR A 194 11.99 -3.06 -24.21
N ILE A 195 12.14 -4.27 -23.69
CA ILE A 195 11.48 -5.48 -24.17
C ILE A 195 10.31 -5.75 -23.22
N ASP A 196 9.10 -5.87 -23.77
CA ASP A 196 7.87 -6.14 -23.01
C ASP A 196 7.34 -7.55 -23.33
N PRO A 197 7.69 -8.57 -22.53
CA PRO A 197 7.30 -9.95 -22.80
C PRO A 197 5.79 -10.18 -22.82
N ALA A 198 5.02 -9.39 -22.06
CA ALA A 198 3.56 -9.48 -22.07
C ALA A 198 3.00 -9.03 -23.43
N LYS A 199 3.55 -7.93 -23.97
CA LYS A 199 3.18 -7.42 -25.28
C LYS A 199 3.63 -8.35 -26.41
N GLU A 200 4.87 -8.82 -26.39
CA GLU A 200 5.37 -9.82 -27.35
C GLU A 200 4.52 -11.10 -27.32
N GLY A 201 4.14 -11.55 -26.12
CA GLY A 201 3.26 -12.70 -25.92
C GLY A 201 1.89 -12.50 -26.55
N PHE A 202 1.26 -11.34 -26.33
CA PHE A 202 -0.02 -10.99 -26.94
C PHE A 202 0.06 -10.91 -28.47
N ASP A 203 1.05 -10.17 -29.01
CA ASP A 203 1.20 -9.99 -30.45
C ASP A 203 1.48 -11.31 -31.18
N LYS A 204 2.22 -12.22 -30.53
CA LYS A 204 2.44 -13.58 -31.04
C LYS A 204 1.12 -14.37 -31.12
N ILE A 205 0.25 -14.27 -30.11
CA ILE A 205 -1.06 -14.92 -30.14
C ILE A 205 -1.89 -14.36 -31.30
N VAL A 206 -1.92 -13.04 -31.49
CA VAL A 206 -2.63 -12.40 -32.62
C VAL A 206 -2.12 -12.96 -33.96
N LEU A 207 -0.80 -13.03 -34.14
CA LEU A 207 -0.17 -13.55 -35.36
C LEU A 207 -0.49 -15.04 -35.60
N ASP A 208 -0.52 -15.84 -34.54
CA ASP A 208 -0.82 -17.27 -34.66
C ASP A 208 -2.30 -17.54 -34.95
N GLU A 209 -3.21 -16.67 -34.47
CA GLU A 209 -4.63 -16.72 -34.85
C GLU A 209 -4.87 -16.22 -36.28
N SER A 210 -4.16 -15.17 -36.73
CA SER A 210 -4.32 -14.67 -38.10
C SER A 210 -3.89 -15.69 -39.15
N LYS A 211 -2.89 -16.53 -38.86
CA LYS A 211 -2.43 -17.62 -39.76
C LYS A 211 -3.44 -18.76 -39.92
N LYS A 212 -4.44 -18.87 -39.04
CA LYS A 212 -5.48 -19.89 -39.11
C LYS A 212 -6.66 -19.49 -39.99
N LEU A 213 -6.70 -18.22 -40.42
CA LEU A 213 -7.71 -17.73 -41.36
C LEU A 213 -7.35 -18.17 -42.77
N GLU A 214 -8.37 -18.48 -43.58
CA GLU A 214 -8.16 -18.84 -44.98
C GLU A 214 -7.58 -17.65 -45.78
N PRO A 215 -6.61 -17.89 -46.69
CA PRO A 215 -6.05 -16.84 -47.53
C PRO A 215 -7.06 -16.40 -48.59
N GLY A 216 -7.51 -15.14 -48.56
CA GLY A 216 -8.39 -14.65 -49.63
C GLY A 216 -9.02 -13.27 -49.51
N GLU A 217 -9.02 -12.63 -48.35
CA GLU A 217 -9.64 -11.32 -48.17
C GLU A 217 -8.75 -10.44 -47.30
N GLU A 218 -8.58 -9.17 -47.69
CA GLU A 218 -8.01 -8.15 -46.80
C GLU A 218 -8.66 -8.27 -45.42
N LEU A 219 -7.85 -8.26 -44.35
CA LEU A 219 -8.35 -8.19 -42.98
C LEU A 219 -9.11 -6.87 -42.87
N ASP A 220 -10.42 -6.89 -43.09
CA ASP A 220 -11.25 -5.73 -42.81
C ASP A 220 -11.20 -5.42 -41.31
N LYS A 221 -11.57 -4.19 -40.95
CA LYS A 221 -11.51 -3.74 -39.54
C LYS A 221 -12.33 -4.63 -38.61
N LEU A 222 -13.45 -5.17 -39.09
CA LEU A 222 -14.35 -6.03 -38.31
C LEU A 222 -13.66 -7.36 -37.95
N ARG A 223 -12.96 -7.99 -38.90
CA ARG A 223 -12.17 -9.21 -38.68
C ARG A 223 -10.99 -8.98 -37.75
N LEU A 224 -10.33 -7.81 -37.84
CA LEU A 224 -9.24 -7.48 -36.93
C LEU A 224 -9.71 -7.36 -35.48
N ASP A 225 -10.88 -6.77 -35.25
CA ASP A 225 -11.47 -6.64 -33.91
C ASP A 225 -11.89 -8.01 -33.34
N GLU A 226 -12.45 -8.89 -34.17
CA GLU A 226 -12.76 -10.27 -33.77
C GLU A 226 -11.50 -11.07 -33.42
N LEU A 227 -10.45 -10.97 -34.24
CA LEU A 227 -9.15 -11.60 -33.96
C LEU A 227 -8.56 -11.10 -32.64
N LYS A 228 -8.59 -9.79 -32.39
CA LYS A 228 -8.09 -9.21 -31.14
C LYS A 228 -8.87 -9.71 -29.93
N LYS A 229 -10.20 -9.87 -30.04
CA LYS A 229 -11.02 -10.48 -28.97
C LYS A 229 -10.64 -11.92 -28.69
N ILE A 230 -10.42 -12.73 -29.73
CA ILE A 230 -9.97 -14.12 -29.57
C ILE A 230 -8.59 -14.17 -28.91
N ALA A 231 -7.66 -13.33 -29.37
CA ALA A 231 -6.31 -13.24 -28.82
C ALA A 231 -6.33 -12.77 -27.36
N LEU A 232 -7.16 -11.78 -27.02
CA LEU A 232 -7.35 -11.29 -25.65
C LEU A 232 -7.83 -12.41 -24.72
N ASN A 233 -8.85 -13.17 -25.12
CA ASN A 233 -9.35 -14.29 -24.33
C ASN A 233 -8.29 -15.38 -24.10
N LYS A 234 -7.45 -15.67 -25.11
CA LYS A 234 -6.34 -16.63 -24.97
C LYS A 234 -5.23 -16.08 -24.07
N PHE A 235 -4.93 -14.80 -24.18
CA PHE A 235 -3.92 -14.14 -23.37
C PHE A 235 -4.36 -14.06 -21.90
N GLN A 236 -5.63 -13.76 -21.62
CA GLN A 236 -6.21 -13.82 -20.27
C GLN A 236 -6.07 -15.22 -19.66
N LYS A 237 -6.43 -16.28 -20.40
CA LYS A 237 -6.26 -17.66 -19.91
C LYS A 237 -4.79 -18.00 -19.61
N LEU A 238 -3.87 -17.58 -20.47
CA LEU A 238 -2.43 -17.80 -20.27
C LEU A 238 -1.93 -17.07 -19.02
N THR A 239 -2.28 -15.80 -18.86
CA THR A 239 -1.83 -14.97 -17.73
C THR A 239 -2.42 -15.43 -16.40
N LEU A 240 -3.70 -15.79 -16.36
CA LEU A 240 -4.36 -16.38 -15.18
C LEU A 240 -3.70 -17.71 -14.78
N ASN A 241 -3.39 -18.57 -15.74
CA ASN A 241 -2.66 -19.82 -15.48
C ASN A 241 -1.26 -19.55 -14.90
N ASN A 242 -0.51 -18.60 -15.48
CA ASN A 242 0.80 -18.22 -14.96
C ASN A 242 0.72 -17.61 -13.55
N ALA A 243 -0.32 -16.85 -13.26
CA ALA A 243 -0.49 -16.18 -11.97
C ALA A 243 -0.58 -17.16 -10.80
N SER A 244 -1.03 -18.39 -11.05
CA SER A 244 -1.12 -19.47 -10.06
C SER A 244 -1.85 -19.04 -8.77
N LEU A 245 -2.98 -18.32 -8.91
CA LEU A 245 -3.68 -17.66 -7.80
C LEU A 245 -4.02 -18.60 -6.63
N GLY A 246 -4.37 -19.86 -6.91
CA GLY A 246 -4.68 -20.86 -5.88
C GLY A 246 -3.50 -21.24 -4.97
N SER A 247 -2.26 -20.94 -5.36
CA SER A 247 -1.06 -21.19 -4.53
C SER A 247 -0.66 -20.00 -3.65
N ARG A 248 -1.29 -18.84 -3.85
CA ARG A 248 -0.96 -17.58 -3.16
C ARG A 248 -1.76 -17.42 -1.86
N THR A 249 -1.51 -18.31 -0.90
CA THR A 249 -2.30 -18.41 0.34
C THR A 249 -1.60 -17.83 1.57
N THR A 250 -0.36 -17.39 1.46
CA THR A 250 0.43 -16.87 2.58
C THR A 250 0.15 -15.39 2.79
N ASN A 251 -0.17 -15.03 4.02
CA ASN A 251 -0.48 -13.65 4.40
C ASN A 251 0.49 -13.07 5.43
N ARG A 252 1.41 -13.89 5.98
CA ARG A 252 2.34 -13.47 7.03
C ARG A 252 3.72 -14.10 6.83
N ILE A 253 4.76 -13.31 7.07
CA ILE A 253 6.15 -13.76 7.10
C ILE A 253 6.86 -13.17 8.32
N GLU A 254 7.56 -14.03 9.06
CA GLU A 254 8.28 -13.64 10.27
C GLU A 254 9.77 -13.51 10.01
N PHE A 255 10.44 -12.66 10.80
CA PHE A 255 11.88 -12.56 10.76
C PHE A 255 12.53 -13.88 11.23
N ASP A 256 13.45 -14.40 10.41
CA ASP A 256 14.06 -15.72 10.57
C ASP A 256 15.23 -15.77 11.57
N ASN A 257 15.58 -14.62 12.18
CA ASN A 257 16.75 -14.44 13.05
C ASN A 257 18.11 -14.76 12.39
N GLN A 258 18.21 -14.81 11.06
CA GLN A 258 19.45 -15.18 10.36
C GLN A 258 20.24 -13.99 9.84
N LYS A 259 19.56 -12.94 9.36
CA LYS A 259 20.19 -11.72 8.79
C LYS A 259 20.05 -10.55 9.75
N ASN A 260 20.70 -9.43 9.45
CA ASN A 260 20.39 -8.18 10.13
C ASN A 260 18.89 -7.85 9.95
N GLU A 261 18.19 -7.57 11.05
CA GLU A 261 16.73 -7.40 11.08
C GLU A 261 16.27 -6.23 10.22
N GLN A 262 16.97 -5.09 10.25
CA GLN A 262 16.68 -3.95 9.37
C GLN A 262 16.83 -4.33 7.89
N GLN A 263 17.89 -5.06 7.53
CA GLN A 263 18.11 -5.54 6.18
C GLN A 263 17.04 -6.56 5.75
N TRP A 264 16.56 -7.39 6.67
CA TRP A 264 15.44 -8.29 6.43
C TRP A 264 14.16 -7.49 6.15
N ILE A 265 13.80 -6.52 7.01
CA ILE A 265 12.62 -5.66 6.81
C ILE A 265 12.66 -5.05 5.42
N LYS A 266 13.79 -4.44 5.06
CA LYS A 266 13.97 -3.79 3.76
C LYS A 266 13.75 -4.72 2.57
N ASN A 267 14.40 -5.88 2.59
CA ASN A 267 14.31 -6.81 1.47
C ASN A 267 12.93 -7.45 1.37
N THR A 268 12.38 -7.89 2.50
CA THR A 268 11.08 -8.56 2.55
C THR A 268 9.95 -7.60 2.22
N PHE A 269 9.98 -6.36 2.74
CA PHE A 269 9.02 -5.33 2.38
C PHE A 269 9.06 -5.01 0.88
N ALA A 270 10.26 -4.82 0.30
CA ALA A 270 10.39 -4.57 -1.14
C ALA A 270 9.84 -5.74 -1.99
N ALA A 271 10.11 -6.98 -1.59
CA ALA A 271 9.60 -8.18 -2.25
C ALA A 271 8.07 -8.29 -2.17
N ILE A 272 7.46 -8.02 -1.01
CA ILE A 272 6.00 -7.99 -0.83
C ILE A 272 5.37 -6.86 -1.65
N ASN A 273 5.91 -5.64 -1.56
CA ASN A 273 5.42 -4.47 -2.28
C ASN A 273 5.48 -4.64 -3.81
N THR A 274 6.32 -5.55 -4.30
CA THR A 274 6.43 -5.88 -5.72
C THR A 274 5.83 -7.23 -6.08
N ALA A 275 5.20 -7.94 -5.13
CA ALA A 275 4.62 -9.27 -5.33
C ALA A 275 5.61 -10.29 -5.93
N GLU A 276 6.84 -10.32 -5.41
CA GLU A 276 7.88 -11.26 -5.88
C GLU A 276 7.77 -12.66 -5.27
N PHE A 277 7.20 -12.77 -4.07
CA PHE A 277 6.93 -14.07 -3.45
C PHE A 277 5.80 -14.79 -4.19
N GLN A 278 5.98 -16.09 -4.44
CA GLN A 278 5.03 -16.89 -5.22
C GLN A 278 3.83 -17.34 -4.38
N GLU A 279 4.00 -17.35 -3.07
CA GLU A 279 3.02 -17.75 -2.07
C GLU A 279 2.18 -16.59 -1.55
N PHE A 280 2.50 -15.34 -1.90
CA PHE A 280 1.75 -14.14 -1.52
C PHE A 280 0.92 -13.60 -2.70
N ALA A 281 -0.29 -13.11 -2.41
CA ALA A 281 -1.07 -12.31 -3.35
C ALA A 281 -0.60 -10.84 -3.36
N ILE A 282 -1.14 -10.02 -4.27
CA ILE A 282 -0.93 -8.57 -4.20
C ILE A 282 -1.57 -8.05 -2.90
N PRO A 283 -0.87 -7.23 -2.11
CA PRO A 283 -1.44 -6.68 -0.89
C PRO A 283 -2.36 -5.49 -1.17
N LYS A 284 -3.57 -5.52 -0.62
CA LYS A 284 -4.45 -4.35 -0.42
C LYS A 284 -3.97 -3.46 0.71
N LYS A 285 -3.33 -4.05 1.71
CA LYS A 285 -2.75 -3.37 2.86
C LYS A 285 -1.59 -4.20 3.40
N ILE A 286 -0.55 -3.51 3.88
CA ILE A 286 0.60 -4.15 4.52
C ILE A 286 0.63 -3.70 5.98
N TYR A 287 0.81 -4.64 6.89
CA TYR A 287 1.07 -4.42 8.30
C TYR A 287 2.51 -4.81 8.59
N LEU A 288 3.36 -3.84 8.90
CA LEU A 288 4.73 -4.05 9.32
C LEU A 288 4.81 -3.92 10.84
N TYR A 289 5.07 -5.05 11.50
CA TYR A 289 5.36 -5.09 12.93
C TYR A 289 6.87 -5.08 13.10
N VAL A 290 7.39 -4.15 13.89
CA VAL A 290 8.83 -3.91 14.06
C VAL A 290 9.19 -4.12 15.53
N SER A 291 10.24 -4.91 15.77
CA SER A 291 10.75 -5.18 17.12
C SER A 291 11.16 -3.90 17.85
N TYR A 292 11.05 -3.92 19.18
CA TYR A 292 11.55 -2.83 20.01
C TYR A 292 13.06 -2.60 19.86
N ASP A 293 13.81 -3.64 19.49
CA ASP A 293 15.26 -3.55 19.26
C ASP A 293 15.57 -2.70 18.02
N VAL A 294 14.88 -2.92 16.90
CA VAL A 294 15.00 -2.08 15.70
C VAL A 294 14.51 -0.66 15.97
N LEU A 295 13.47 -0.51 16.79
CA LEU A 295 12.92 0.78 17.18
C LEU A 295 13.68 1.46 18.33
N SER A 296 14.86 0.94 18.73
CA SER A 296 15.67 1.59 19.75
C SER A 296 16.04 3.01 19.31
N GLY A 297 15.64 3.99 20.13
CA GLY A 297 15.79 5.42 19.80
C GLY A 297 14.72 6.00 18.86
N SER A 298 13.70 5.23 18.48
CA SER A 298 12.51 5.70 17.75
C SER A 298 11.38 6.07 18.70
N ASN A 299 10.61 7.10 18.35
CA ASN A 299 9.37 7.44 19.05
C ASN A 299 8.17 6.60 18.57
N LEU A 300 8.35 5.66 17.64
CA LEU A 300 7.23 4.89 17.07
C LEU A 300 6.44 4.11 18.13
N SER A 301 7.12 3.60 19.16
CA SER A 301 6.48 2.87 20.27
C SER A 301 5.52 3.72 21.11
N GLN A 302 5.57 5.05 21.00
CA GLN A 302 4.63 5.99 21.64
C GLN A 302 3.30 6.09 20.89
N PHE A 303 3.24 5.62 19.65
CA PHE A 303 2.04 5.63 18.81
C PHE A 303 1.44 4.22 18.73
N ASP A 304 0.14 4.14 18.47
CA ASP A 304 -0.55 2.88 18.20
C ASP A 304 -0.09 2.34 16.84
N SER A 305 -0.06 3.23 15.85
CA SER A 305 0.40 2.93 14.51
C SER A 305 0.79 4.19 13.74
N VAL A 306 1.70 4.00 12.79
CA VAL A 306 2.06 4.98 11.77
C VAL A 306 1.58 4.47 10.42
N ILE A 307 0.81 5.27 9.71
CA ILE A 307 0.13 4.88 8.47
C ILE A 307 0.73 5.68 7.32
N ASP A 308 1.37 4.99 6.38
CA ASP A 308 1.75 5.52 5.07
C ASP A 308 0.59 5.30 4.11
N THR A 309 -0.13 6.36 3.75
CA THR A 309 -1.26 6.22 2.82
C THR A 309 -0.76 6.13 1.38
N LYS A 310 -1.53 5.43 0.54
CA LYS A 310 -1.32 5.53 -0.92
C LYS A 310 -1.40 7.00 -1.34
N GLY A 311 -0.51 7.41 -2.24
CA GLY A 311 -0.54 8.78 -2.74
C GLY A 311 -1.80 9.05 -3.54
N LEU A 312 -2.36 10.25 -3.37
CA LEU A 312 -3.45 10.74 -4.21
C LEU A 312 -2.86 11.23 -5.54
N ASP A 313 -3.47 10.85 -6.66
CA ASP A 313 -3.15 11.42 -7.97
C ASP A 313 -3.66 12.87 -8.03
N GLU A 314 -2.83 13.80 -8.51
CA GLU A 314 -3.17 15.23 -8.60
C GLU A 314 -4.21 15.55 -9.68
N ASN A 315 -4.57 14.57 -10.52
CA ASN A 315 -5.67 14.65 -11.48
C ASN A 315 -6.52 13.37 -11.36
N PRO A 316 -7.64 13.41 -10.60
CA PRO A 316 -8.56 12.28 -10.47
C PRO A 316 -9.33 11.96 -11.76
#